data_AF-A0A844E133-F1
#
_entry.id   AF-A0A844E133-F1
#
_cell.length_a   1.000
_cell.length_b   1.000
_cell.length_c   1.000
_cell.angle_alpha   90.00
_cell.angle_beta   90.00
_cell.angle_gamma   90.00
#
_symmetry.space_group_name_H-M   'P 1'
#
loop_
_entity.id
_entity.type
_entity.pdbx_description
1 polymer ?
#
loop_
_entity_poly.entity_id
_entity_poly.type
_entity_poly.pdbx_seq_one_letter_code
_entity_poly.pdbx_strand_id
1 'polypeptide(L)'
;MYKGEKRKLYVTVTSDDELPFQIIEARYEVWNCDMDMREAEGRCGVDDHTLGITICPAHTGIYKVVYFFKIADETVIQKILIRVSET
;
A
#
# COMPACT_ATOMS: atom_id res chain seq x y z
N MET A 1 -24.49 -9.95 0.01
CA MET A 1 -23.18 -10.02 0.68
C MET A 1 -22.12 -9.64 -0.35
N TYR A 2 -21.80 -8.36 -0.47
CA TYR A 2 -20.77 -7.90 -1.41
C TYR A 2 -19.42 -8.03 -0.70
N LYS A 3 -18.68 -9.09 -1.02
CA LYS A 3 -17.28 -9.23 -0.60
C LYS A 3 -16.48 -8.35 -1.55
N GLY A 4 -16.01 -7.18 -1.10
CA GLY A 4 -15.14 -6.37 -1.93
C GLY A 4 -13.93 -7.19 -2.38
N GLU A 5 -13.63 -7.07 -3.67
CA GLU A 5 -12.72 -7.94 -4.38
C GLU A 5 -11.32 -7.93 -3.74
N LYS A 6 -10.76 -9.11 -3.45
CA LYS A 6 -9.38 -9.22 -2.96
C LYS A 6 -8.45 -8.67 -4.02
N ARG A 7 -7.79 -7.55 -3.75
CA ARG A 7 -6.84 -6.91 -4.67
C ARG A 7 -5.41 -7.06 -4.16
N LYS A 8 -4.51 -7.39 -5.09
CA LYS A 8 -3.07 -7.34 -4.86
C LYS A 8 -2.53 -6.03 -5.44
N LEU A 9 -1.74 -5.32 -4.66
CA LEU A 9 -1.09 -4.09 -5.08
C LEU A 9 0.42 -4.27 -4.96
N TYR A 10 1.13 -3.76 -5.96
CA TYR A 10 2.58 -3.79 -6.04
C TYR A 10 3.08 -2.37 -6.31
N VAL A 11 4.07 -1.94 -5.54
CA VAL A 11 4.73 -0.64 -5.70
C VAL A 11 6.22 -0.89 -5.81
N THR A 12 6.81 -0.50 -6.94
CA THR A 12 8.26 -0.55 -7.15
C THR A 12 8.86 0.77 -6.71
N VAL A 13 9.91 0.71 -5.89
CA VAL A 13 10.71 1.85 -5.47
C VAL A 13 11.92 1.93 -6.38
N THR A 14 12.22 3.11 -6.91
CA THR A 14 13.38 3.36 -7.77
C THR A 14 14.18 4.52 -7.19
N SER A 15 15.51 4.42 -7.21
CA SER A 15 16.43 5.50 -6.85
C SER A 15 16.88 6.23 -8.11
N ASP A 16 16.87 7.56 -8.09
CA ASP A 16 17.33 8.38 -9.22
C ASP A 16 18.86 8.37 -9.35
N ASP A 17 19.57 8.25 -8.22
CA ASP A 17 21.03 8.28 -8.18
C ASP A 17 21.69 6.94 -8.53
N GLU A 18 20.92 5.93 -8.93
CA GLU A 18 21.34 4.53 -9.20
C GLU A 18 22.14 3.84 -8.06
N LEU A 19 22.25 4.48 -6.89
CA LEU A 19 22.94 3.91 -5.73
C LEU A 19 22.16 2.70 -5.18
N PRO A 20 22.86 1.63 -4.78
CA PRO A 20 22.21 0.48 -4.17
C PRO A 20 21.56 0.89 -2.86
N PHE A 21 20.30 0.50 -2.69
CA PHE A 21 19.53 0.74 -1.47
C PHE A 21 18.79 -0.52 -1.05
N GLN A 22 18.40 -0.55 0.22
CA GLN A 22 17.63 -1.65 0.79
C GLN A 22 16.44 -1.09 1.58
N ILE A 23 15.29 -1.73 1.40
CA ILE A 23 14.11 -1.47 2.22
C ILE A 23 14.21 -2.34 3.48
N ILE A 24 14.33 -1.70 4.64
CA ILE A 24 14.62 -2.38 5.92
C ILE A 24 13.31 -2.75 6.64
N GLU A 25 12.30 -1.91 6.49
CA GLU A 25 10.99 -2.09 7.10
C GLU A 25 9.94 -1.51 6.17
N ALA A 26 8.80 -2.18 6.04
CA ALA A 26 7.68 -1.65 5.25
C ALA A 26 6.34 -2.07 5.87
N ARG A 27 5.47 -1.09 6.06
CA ARG A 27 4.09 -1.25 6.55
C ARG A 27 3.13 -0.44 5.69
N TYR A 28 1.86 -0.80 5.76
CA TYR A 28 0.80 -0.13 5.03
C TYR A 28 -0.42 0.11 5.90
N GLU A 29 -1.23 1.09 5.49
CA GLU A 29 -2.58 1.35 5.98
C GLU A 29 -3.53 1.52 4.79
N VAL A 30 -4.76 1.04 4.92
CA VAL A 30 -5.81 1.14 3.92
C VAL A 30 -6.98 1.90 4.53
N TRP A 31 -7.34 3.00 3.89
CA TRP A 31 -8.39 3.91 4.32
C TRP A 31 -9.48 3.97 3.27
N ASN A 32 -10.72 3.74 3.67
CA ASN A 32 -11.90 4.04 2.88
C ASN A 32 -12.19 5.54 2.99
N CYS A 33 -12.06 6.27 1.88
CA CYS A 33 -12.20 7.72 1.86
C CYS A 33 -13.66 8.16 2.01
N ASP A 34 -14.62 7.34 1.56
CA ASP A 34 -16.04 7.69 1.60
C ASP A 34 -16.60 7.58 3.03
N MET A 35 -16.07 6.64 3.81
CA MET A 35 -16.42 6.43 5.23
C MET A 35 -15.46 7.12 6.21
N ASP A 36 -14.38 7.74 5.70
CA ASP A 36 -13.25 8.26 6.48
C ASP A 36 -12.75 7.26 7.56
N MET A 37 -12.65 5.99 7.17
CA MET A 37 -12.37 4.89 8.09
C MET A 37 -11.17 4.06 7.62
N ARG A 38 -10.30 3.71 8.57
CA ARG A 38 -9.23 2.74 8.32
C ARG A 38 -9.79 1.32 8.33
N GLU A 39 -9.67 0.64 7.20
CA GLU A 39 -10.17 -0.73 7.03
C GLU A 39 -9.10 -1.80 7.30
N ALA A 40 -7.83 -1.50 7.05
CA ALA A 40 -6.76 -2.45 7.27
C ALA A 40 -5.42 -1.76 7.54
N GLU A 41 -4.52 -2.48 8.22
CA GLU A 41 -3.11 -2.15 8.34
C GLU A 41 -2.29 -3.44 8.40
N GLY A 42 -1.00 -3.35 8.09
CA GLY A 42 -0.13 -4.52 8.13
C GLY A 42 1.28 -4.24 7.67
N ARG A 43 2.09 -5.30 7.56
CA ARG A 43 3.42 -5.25 6.96
C ARG A 43 3.34 -5.52 5.46
N CYS A 44 4.16 -4.84 4.69
CA CYS A 44 4.32 -5.14 3.27
C CYS A 44 5.17 -6.40 3.11
N GLY A 45 4.85 -7.23 2.11
CA GLY A 45 5.83 -8.15 1.56
C GLY A 45 6.88 -7.32 0.82
N VAL A 46 8.16 -7.49 1.16
CA VAL A 46 9.27 -6.84 0.47
C VAL A 46 9.95 -7.89 -0.38
N ASP A 47 9.96 -7.67 -1.68
CA ASP A 47 10.69 -8.48 -2.66
C ASP A 47 11.64 -7.54 -3.41
N ASP A 48 12.90 -7.53 -2.98
CA ASP A 48 13.91 -6.56 -3.38
C ASP A 48 13.42 -5.10 -3.22
N HIS A 49 13.20 -4.37 -4.33
CA HIS A 49 12.67 -3.01 -4.31
C HIS A 49 11.15 -2.92 -4.54
N THR A 50 10.45 -4.04 -4.47
CA THR A 50 8.99 -4.12 -4.67
C THR A 50 8.25 -4.35 -3.36
N LEU A 51 7.31 -3.47 -3.06
CA LEU A 51 6.38 -3.59 -1.95
C LEU A 51 5.07 -4.22 -2.43
N GLY A 52 4.77 -5.41 -1.94
CA GLY A 52 3.54 -6.13 -2.21
C GLY A 52 2.58 -6.12 -1.02
N ILE A 53 1.30 -5.79 -1.27
CA ILE A 53 0.24 -5.93 -0.28
C ILE A 53 -0.99 -6.60 -0.89
N THR A 54 -1.82 -7.17 -0.02
CA THR A 54 -3.13 -7.70 -0.38
C THR A 54 -4.19 -7.00 0.46
N ILE A 55 -5.18 -6.42 -0.19
CA ILE A 55 -6.29 -5.74 0.46
C ILE A 55 -7.59 -6.49 0.15
N CYS A 56 -8.50 -6.48 1.12
CA CYS A 56 -9.85 -7.01 0.98
C CYS A 56 -10.83 -5.90 1.38
N PRO A 57 -11.09 -4.93 0.49
CA PRO A 57 -12.01 -3.83 0.76
C PRO A 57 -13.38 -4.35 1.20
N ALA A 58 -14.01 -3.74 2.19
CA ALA A 58 -15.37 -4.15 2.60
C ALA A 58 -16.45 -3.60 1.67
N HIS A 59 -16.19 -2.42 1.08
CA HIS A 59 -17.13 -1.68 0.26
C HIS A 59 -16.52 -1.25 -1.07
N THR A 60 -17.35 -0.95 -2.07
CA THR A 60 -16.92 -0.15 -3.21
C THR A 60 -16.70 1.29 -2.78
N GLY A 61 -15.81 1.99 -3.48
CA GLY A 61 -15.50 3.39 -3.16
C GLY A 61 -14.08 3.77 -3.52
N ILE A 62 -13.68 4.96 -3.06
CA ILE A 62 -12.31 5.43 -3.18
C ILE A 62 -11.54 5.01 -1.93
N TYR A 63 -10.40 4.38 -2.13
CA TYR A 63 -9.49 3.99 -1.06
C TYR A 63 -8.16 4.70 -1.19
N LYS A 64 -7.63 5.11 -0.04
CA LYS A 64 -6.28 5.64 0.13
C LYS A 64 -5.42 4.57 0.79
N VAL A 65 -4.44 4.08 0.05
CA VAL A 65 -3.41 3.18 0.57
C VAL A 65 -2.18 4.01 0.91
N VAL A 66 -1.75 3.95 2.16
CA VAL A 66 -0.57 4.66 2.67
C VAL A 66 0.51 3.64 2.96
N TYR A 67 1.65 3.75 2.29
CA TYR A 67 2.84 2.96 2.53
C TYR A 67 3.81 3.77 3.39
N PHE A 68 4.39 3.11 4.38
CA PHE A 68 5.48 3.64 5.20
C PHE A 68 6.62 2.64 5.09
N PHE A 69 7.76 3.07 4.56
CA PHE A 69 8.91 2.19 4.43
C PHE A 69 10.20 2.92 4.78
N LYS A 70 11.18 2.16 5.26
CA LYS A 70 12.49 2.68 5.67
C LYS A 70 13.56 2.29 4.66
N ILE A 71 14.34 3.28 4.24
CA ILE A 71 15.57 3.10 3.47
C ILE A 71 16.68 3.77 4.27
N ALA A 72 17.69 3.00 4.67
CA ALA A 72 18.69 3.44 5.65
C ALA A 72 18.01 4.02 6.91
N ASP A 73 18.34 5.27 7.28
CA ASP A 73 17.76 5.95 8.44
C ASP A 73 16.55 6.83 8.09
N GLU A 74 16.09 6.80 6.85
CA GLU A 74 15.00 7.64 6.37
C GLU A 74 13.68 6.85 6.31
N THR A 75 12.59 7.49 6.74
CA THR A 75 11.24 6.96 6.58
C THR A 75 10.55 7.68 5.44
N VAL A 76 10.17 6.93 4.41
CA VAL A 76 9.43 7.40 3.25
C VAL A 76 7.95 7.07 3.44
N ILE A 77 7.09 8.04 3.14
CA ILE A 77 5.63 7.89 3.18
C ILE A 77 5.08 8.12 1.78
N GLN A 78 4.40 7.11 1.23
CA GLN A 78 3.77 7.19 -0.08
C GLN A 78 2.27 6.92 -0.01
N LYS A 79 1.49 7.69 -0.77
CA LYS A 79 0.03 7.62 -0.77
C LYS A 79 -0.48 7.33 -2.17
N ILE A 80 -1.31 6.30 -2.31
CA ILE A 80 -1.92 5.91 -3.57
C ILE A 80 -3.43 5.91 -3.40
N LEU A 81 -4.14 6.51 -4.36
CA LEU A 81 -5.59 6.42 -4.45
C LEU A 81 -5.96 5.30 -5.42
N ILE A 82 -6.87 4.43 -5.00
CA ILE A 82 -7.44 3.38 -5.84
C ILE A 82 -8.96 3.46 -5.81
N ARG A 83 -9.59 3.15 -6.93
CA ARG A 83 -11.05 3.02 -7.01
C ARG A 83 -11.43 1.55 -6.99
N VAL A 84 -12.23 1.15 -6.01
CA VAL A 84 -12.83 -0.18 -5.90
C VAL A 84 -14.27 -0.08 -6.40
N SER A 85 -14.60 -0.88 -7.41
CA SER A 85 -15.92 -0.90 -8.06
C SER A 85 -16.51 -2.30 -7.95
N GLU A 86 -17.83 -2.43 -8.09
CA GLU A 86 -18.44 -3.73 -8.38
C GLU A 86 -17.95 -4.19 -9.76
N THR A 87 -17.63 -5.48 -9.87
CA THR A 87 -17.21 -6.13 -11.11
C THR A 87 -18.40 -6.73 -11.83
#